data_AF-A0A352SEG4-F1
#
_entry.id   AF-A0A352SEG4-F1
#
_cell.length_a   1.000
_cell.length_b   1.000
_cell.length_c   1.000
_cell.angle_alpha   90.00
_cell.angle_beta   90.00
_cell.angle_gamma   90.00
#
_symmetry.space_group_name_H-M   'P 1'
#
loop_
_entity.id
_entity.type
_entity.pdbx_description
1 polymer ?
#
loop_
_entity_poly.entity_id
_entity_poly.type
_entity_poly.pdbx_seq_one_letter_code
_entity_poly.pdbx_strand_id
1 'polypeptide(L)'
;MTFEKIFQAEGRMKVSMFSMLCGCVANIILDPLLIFGIGIFPKMGIEGAAIATGIGQVIPLIVYLFVFIKHPVSLHFHWHEKVFQKRLMGQMYGVGIPATLNLALPSFMITALNGILAVYSASYVLVLGIYYKLQTFI
;
A
#
# COMPACT_ATOMS: atom_id res chain seq x y z
N MET A 1 5.14 -0.02 5.51
CA MET A 1 4.12 1.04 5.64
C MET A 1 4.51 2.11 6.66
N THR A 2 4.76 1.78 7.94
CA THR A 2 5.06 2.80 8.97
C THR A 2 6.35 3.59 8.69
N PHE A 3 7.45 2.91 8.38
CA PHE A 3 8.73 3.56 8.06
C PHE A 3 8.63 4.49 6.85
N GLU A 4 7.95 4.05 5.79
CA GLU A 4 7.70 4.84 4.60
C GLU A 4 7.05 6.19 4.94
N LYS A 5 5.99 6.19 5.75
CA LYS A 5 5.30 7.41 6.17
C LYS A 5 6.16 8.33 7.03
N ILE A 6 7.04 7.76 7.86
CA ILE A 6 8.01 8.52 8.64
C ILE A 6 9.02 9.22 7.72
N PHE A 7 9.61 8.49 6.76
CA PHE A 7 10.54 9.08 5.79
C PHE A 7 9.88 10.11 4.86
N GLN A 8 8.60 9.92 4.51
CA GLN A 8 7.80 10.92 3.77
C GLN A 8 7.54 12.17 4.62
N ALA A 9 7.21 12.02 5.91
CA ALA A 9 6.98 13.14 6.83
C ALA A 9 8.25 13.98 7.08
N GLU A 10 9.43 13.33 7.11
CA GLU A 10 10.74 13.98 7.23
C GLU A 10 11.23 14.65 5.92
N GLY A 11 10.43 14.63 4.84
CA GLY A 11 10.80 15.21 3.55
C GLY A 11 11.82 14.39 2.74
N ARG A 12 12.21 13.20 3.22
CA ARG A 12 13.12 12.27 2.51
C ARG A 12 12.38 11.37 1.52
N MET A 13 11.56 11.99 0.68
CA MET A 13 10.69 11.28 -0.27
C MET A 13 11.49 10.43 -1.27
N LYS A 14 12.68 10.87 -1.71
CA LYS A 14 13.53 10.12 -2.65
C LYS A 14 13.93 8.73 -2.13
N VAL A 15 14.26 8.64 -0.84
CA VAL A 15 14.60 7.37 -0.18
C VAL A 15 13.37 6.46 -0.16
N SER A 16 12.23 7.01 0.23
CA SER A 16 10.98 6.27 0.30
C SER A 16 10.55 5.71 -1.06
N MET A 17 10.64 6.52 -2.11
CA MET A 17 10.32 6.08 -3.47
C MET A 17 11.28 5.00 -3.97
N PHE A 18 12.59 5.13 -3.71
CA PHE A 18 13.56 4.12 -4.11
C PHE A 18 13.32 2.78 -3.39
N SER A 19 13.12 2.80 -2.07
CA SER A 19 12.79 1.59 -1.30
C SER A 19 11.51 0.91 -1.78
N MET A 20 10.47 1.70 -2.08
CA MET A 20 9.21 1.20 -2.60
C MET A 20 9.38 0.61 -4.00
N LEU A 21 10.17 1.25 -4.86
CA LEU A 21 10.50 0.74 -6.19
C LEU A 21 11.25 -0.60 -6.10
N CYS A 22 12.23 -0.73 -5.21
CA CYS A 22 12.95 -1.99 -5.00
C CYS A 22 12.02 -3.13 -4.57
N GLY A 23 11.07 -2.88 -3.65
CA GLY A 23 10.09 -3.88 -3.27
C GLY A 23 9.13 -4.25 -4.39
N CYS A 24 8.68 -3.26 -5.16
CA CYS A 24 7.82 -3.48 -6.32
C CYS A 24 8.52 -4.33 -7.39
N VAL A 25 9.77 -4.01 -7.73
CA VAL A 25 10.59 -4.79 -8.67
C VAL A 25 10.79 -6.21 -8.16
N ALA A 26 11.10 -6.39 -6.88
CA ALA A 26 11.24 -7.71 -6.30
C ALA A 26 9.93 -8.50 -6.38
N ASN A 27 8.78 -7.89 -6.07
CA ASN A 27 7.49 -8.54 -6.14
C ASN A 27 7.13 -8.95 -7.59
N ILE A 28 7.35 -8.07 -8.58
CA ILE A 28 7.14 -8.36 -10.00
C ILE A 28 8.01 -9.53 -10.50
N ILE A 29 9.21 -9.70 -9.95
CA ILE A 29 10.10 -10.81 -10.31
C ILE A 29 9.70 -12.09 -9.57
N LEU A 30 9.40 -12.00 -8.27
CA LEU A 30 9.09 -13.16 -7.42
C LEU A 30 7.73 -13.78 -7.72
N ASP A 31 6.73 -12.96 -8.09
CA ASP A 31 5.38 -13.42 -8.43
C ASP A 31 5.41 -14.50 -9.54
N PRO A 32 5.90 -14.25 -10.76
CA PRO A 32 5.93 -15.27 -11.81
C PRO A 32 6.85 -16.45 -11.47
N LEU A 33 7.93 -16.22 -10.71
CA LEU A 33 8.85 -17.27 -10.26
C LEU A 33 8.16 -18.29 -9.35
N LEU A 34 7.37 -17.81 -8.37
CA LEU A 34 6.70 -18.64 -7.37
C LEU A 34 5.33 -19.15 -7.84
N ILE A 35 4.60 -18.37 -8.64
CA ILE A 35 3.31 -18.78 -9.22
C ILE A 35 3.53 -19.88 -10.26
N PHE A 36 4.42 -19.65 -11.24
CA PHE A 36 4.66 -20.60 -12.33
C PHE A 36 5.73 -21.64 -12.02
N GLY A 37 6.41 -21.55 -10.86
CA GLY A 37 7.43 -22.50 -10.44
C GLY A 37 8.59 -22.59 -11.44
N ILE A 38 9.12 -21.43 -11.86
CA ILE A 38 10.22 -21.35 -12.84
C ILE A 38 11.55 -21.45 -12.07
N GLY A 39 12.29 -22.55 -12.21
CA GLY A 39 13.58 -22.77 -11.55
C GLY A 39 13.54 -23.83 -10.44
N ILE A 40 14.04 -23.50 -9.24
CA ILE A 40 14.19 -24.42 -8.08
C ILE A 40 12.88 -24.59 -7.30
N PHE A 41 11.89 -23.73 -7.55
CA PHE A 41 10.66 -23.67 -6.77
C PHE A 41 9.53 -24.50 -7.40
N PRO A 42 8.77 -25.26 -6.59
CA PRO A 42 7.56 -25.95 -7.06
C PRO A 42 6.47 -24.94 -7.45
N LYS A 43 5.57 -25.33 -8.35
CA LYS A 43 4.39 -24.53 -8.72
C LYS A 43 3.45 -24.38 -7.52
N MET A 44 3.52 -23.25 -6.83
CA MET A 44 2.69 -22.94 -5.66
C MET A 44 1.41 -22.16 -6.01
N GLY A 45 1.27 -21.68 -7.26
CA GLY A 45 0.08 -20.97 -7.71
C GLY A 45 -0.26 -19.77 -6.82
N ILE A 46 -1.45 -19.79 -6.21
CA ILE A 46 -1.96 -18.70 -5.35
C ILE A 46 -1.14 -18.57 -4.06
N GLU A 47 -0.68 -19.69 -3.46
CA GLU A 47 0.19 -19.64 -2.28
C GLU A 47 1.54 -18.98 -2.60
N GLY A 48 2.06 -19.23 -3.80
CA GLY A 48 3.27 -18.60 -4.31
C GLY A 48 3.14 -17.08 -4.41
N ALA A 49 1.99 -16.58 -4.87
CA ALA A 49 1.70 -15.15 -4.94
C ALA A 49 1.65 -14.49 -3.54
N ALA A 50 1.07 -15.18 -2.55
CA ALA A 50 1.03 -14.69 -1.18
C ALA A 50 2.43 -14.58 -0.56
N ILE A 51 3.28 -15.60 -0.78
CA ILE A 51 4.67 -15.62 -0.31
C ILE A 51 5.50 -14.54 -1.01
N ALA A 52 5.35 -14.40 -2.33
CA ALA A 52 6.02 -13.37 -3.12
C ALA A 52 5.65 -11.95 -2.64
N THR A 53 4.38 -11.73 -2.28
CA THR A 53 3.91 -10.47 -1.69
C THR A 53 4.50 -10.23 -0.31
N GLY A 54 4.55 -11.25 0.55
CA GLY A 54 5.17 -11.16 1.87
C GLY A 54 6.64 -10.75 1.77
N ILE A 55 7.41 -11.44 0.92
CA ILE A 55 8.83 -11.13 0.69
C ILE A 55 8.99 -9.74 0.05
N GLY A 56 8.13 -9.40 -0.90
CA GLY A 56 8.08 -8.08 -1.56
C GLY A 56 7.83 -6.91 -0.59
N GLN A 57 7.15 -7.14 0.53
CA GLN A 57 6.99 -6.14 1.60
C GLN A 57 8.16 -6.11 2.59
N VAL A 58 8.85 -7.24 2.79
CA VAL A 58 10.02 -7.34 3.67
C VAL A 58 11.24 -6.63 3.06
N ILE A 59 11.41 -6.69 1.73
CA ILE A 59 12.55 -6.06 1.03
C ILE A 59 12.59 -4.54 1.27
N PRO A 60 11.52 -3.76 1.04
CA PRO A 60 11.47 -2.34 1.39
C PRO A 60 11.80 -2.09 2.85
N LEU A 61 11.31 -2.94 3.76
CA LEU A 61 11.57 -2.81 5.19
C LEU A 61 13.07 -2.96 5.52
N ILE A 62 13.74 -3.92 4.89
CA ILE A 62 15.20 -4.08 5.01
C ILE A 62 15.93 -2.87 4.45
N VAL A 63 15.50 -2.35 3.29
CA VAL A 63 16.11 -1.15 2.69
C VAL A 63 15.91 0.07 3.60
N TYR A 64 14.71 0.26 4.15
CA TYR A 64 14.44 1.33 5.12
C TYR A 64 15.31 1.22 6.37
N LEU A 65 15.49 0.00 6.90
CA LEU A 65 16.33 -0.25 8.07
C LEU A 65 17.81 0.05 7.77
N PHE A 66 18.30 -0.38 6.60
CA PHE A 66 19.67 -0.10 6.18
C PHE A 66 19.93 1.40 6.00
N VAL A 67 19.00 2.12 5.37
CA VAL A 67 19.12 3.58 5.21
C VAL A 67 19.04 4.28 6.56
N PHE A 68 18.19 3.82 7.47
CA PHE A 68 18.09 4.35 8.83
C PHE A 68 19.40 4.22 9.62
N ILE A 69 20.10 3.08 9.48
CA ILE A 69 21.39 2.84 10.14
C ILE A 69 22.51 3.68 9.51
N LYS A 70 22.54 3.79 8.17
CA LYS A 70 23.63 4.45 7.44
C LYS A 70 23.53 5.98 7.43
N HIS A 71 22.30 6.50 7.39
CA HIS A 71 21.99 7.90 7.56
C HIS A 71 20.97 8.02 8.67
N PRO A 72 21.41 8.12 9.94
CA PRO A 72 20.50 8.35 11.04
C PRO A 72 19.68 9.58 10.69
N VAL A 73 18.39 9.35 10.46
CA VAL A 73 17.42 10.42 10.36
C VAL A 73 17.52 11.16 11.69
N SER A 74 17.48 12.50 11.69
CA SER A 74 17.46 13.30 12.93
C SER A 74 16.15 13.13 13.72
N LEU A 75 15.55 11.94 13.67
CA LEU A 75 14.53 11.47 14.57
C LEU A 75 15.17 11.27 15.93
N HIS A 76 15.26 12.37 16.68
CA HIS A 76 15.44 12.29 18.11
C HIS A 76 14.22 11.58 18.70
N PHE A 77 14.27 10.24 18.77
CA PHE A 77 13.33 9.41 19.50
C PHE A 77 13.49 9.71 21.00
N HIS A 78 12.90 10.82 21.43
CA HIS A 78 12.66 11.04 22.84
C HIS A 78 11.49 10.14 23.22
N TRP A 79 11.83 9.04 23.89
CA TRP A 79 10.86 8.21 24.61
C TRP A 79 10.27 9.03 25.75
N HIS A 80 9.34 9.93 25.42
CA HIS A 80 8.58 10.64 26.44
C HIS A 80 7.47 9.71 26.92
N GLU A 81 7.51 9.30 28.18
CA GLU A 81 6.51 8.42 28.82
C GLU A 81 5.07 9.00 28.83
N LYS A 82 4.85 10.20 28.27
CA LYS A 82 3.53 10.85 28.12
C LYS A 82 3.15 11.05 26.64
N VAL A 83 3.11 9.95 25.88
CA VAL A 83 2.63 9.95 24.47
C VAL A 83 1.09 10.11 24.39
N PHE A 84 0.38 9.93 25.49
CA PHE A 84 -1.08 9.99 25.56
C PHE A 84 -1.62 11.42 25.76
N GLN A 85 -1.44 12.27 24.75
CA GLN A 85 -2.13 13.56 24.70
C GLN A 85 -3.49 13.40 24.03
N LYS A 86 -4.57 13.36 24.83
CA LYS A 86 -5.97 13.28 24.33
C LYS A 86 -6.28 14.35 23.26
N ARG A 87 -5.65 15.52 23.37
CA ARG A 87 -5.77 16.62 22.39
C ARG A 87 -5.22 16.24 21.02
N LEU A 88 -4.05 15.61 20.96
CA LEU A 88 -3.40 15.18 19.72
C LEU A 88 -4.18 14.03 19.08
N MET A 89 -4.65 13.06 19.87
CA MET A 89 -5.57 12.03 19.38
C MET A 89 -6.84 12.64 18.78
N GLY A 90 -7.48 13.61 19.45
CA GLY A 90 -8.68 14.27 18.93
C GLY A 90 -8.44 14.96 17.59
N GLN A 91 -7.28 15.60 17.40
CA GLN A 91 -6.89 16.20 16.12
C GLN A 91 -6.61 15.15 15.05
N MET A 92 -5.91 14.06 15.40
CA MET A 92 -5.67 12.95 14.49
C MET A 92 -6.96 12.28 14.03
N TYR A 93 -7.95 12.10 14.92
CA TYR A 93 -9.27 11.61 14.54
C TYR A 93 -10.05 12.63 13.70
N GLY A 94 -9.96 13.92 14.03
CA GLY A 94 -10.60 14.99 13.25
C GLY A 94 -10.13 15.07 11.80
N VAL A 95 -8.89 14.66 11.51
CA VAL A 95 -8.34 14.59 10.14
C VAL A 95 -8.46 13.18 9.54
N GLY A 96 -8.23 12.14 10.36
CA GLY A 96 -8.20 10.76 9.92
C GLY A 96 -9.57 10.20 9.54
N ILE A 97 -10.62 10.55 10.29
CA ILE A 97 -12.00 10.12 9.99
C ILE A 97 -12.47 10.67 8.62
N PRO A 98 -12.41 11.98 8.34
CA PRO A 98 -12.83 12.49 7.04
C PRO A 98 -11.94 11.97 5.89
N ALA A 99 -10.64 11.79 6.11
CA ALA A 99 -9.75 11.19 5.11
C ALA A 99 -10.15 9.74 4.79
N THR A 100 -10.43 8.93 5.81
CA THR A 100 -10.85 7.53 5.64
C THR A 100 -12.20 7.45 4.94
N LEU A 101 -13.15 8.32 5.30
CA LEU A 101 -14.44 8.42 4.61
C LEU A 101 -14.28 8.79 3.13
N ASN A 102 -13.41 9.76 2.83
CA ASN A 102 -13.12 10.13 1.43
C ASN A 102 -12.54 8.96 0.61
N LEU A 103 -11.75 8.09 1.23
CA LEU A 103 -11.20 6.89 0.57
C LEU A 103 -12.22 5.74 0.46
N ALA A 104 -13.13 5.61 1.42
CA ALA A 104 -14.12 4.52 1.47
C ALA A 104 -15.39 4.80 0.66
N LEU A 105 -15.83 6.06 0.60
CA LEU A 105 -17.06 6.47 -0.10
C LEU A 105 -17.06 6.09 -1.58
N PRO A 106 -15.98 6.30 -2.36
CA PRO A 106 -15.93 5.89 -3.76
C PRO A 106 -16.10 4.37 -3.94
N SER A 107 -15.46 3.56 -3.09
CA SER A 107 -15.59 2.10 -3.12
C SER A 107 -17.03 1.65 -2.86
N PHE A 108 -17.71 2.30 -1.91
CA PHE A 108 -19.11 2.04 -1.61
C PHE A 108 -20.03 2.43 -2.78
N MET A 109 -19.80 3.62 -3.36
CA MET A 109 -20.55 4.12 -4.51
C MET A 109 -20.42 3.19 -5.73
N ILE A 110 -19.20 2.74 -6.04
CA ILE A 110 -18.93 1.81 -7.15
C ILE A 110 -19.65 0.48 -6.93
N THR A 111 -19.63 -0.05 -5.70
CA THR A 111 -20.30 -1.31 -5.37
C THR A 111 -21.81 -1.20 -5.54
N ALA A 112 -22.42 -0.12 -5.06
CA ALA A 112 -23.84 0.13 -5.23
C ALA A 112 -24.24 0.29 -6.71
N LEU A 113 -23.45 1.05 -7.48
CA LEU A 113 -23.68 1.22 -8.92
C LEU A 113 -23.56 -0.12 -9.68
N ASN A 114 -22.52 -0.90 -9.40
CA ASN A 114 -22.36 -2.23 -9.99
C ASN A 114 -23.54 -3.14 -9.65
N GLY A 115 -24.08 -3.08 -8.43
CA GLY A 115 -25.26 -3.83 -8.01
C GLY A 115 -26.51 -3.46 -8.81
N ILE A 116 -26.75 -2.17 -9.06
CA ILE A 116 -27.89 -1.71 -9.87
C ILE A 116 -27.70 -2.12 -11.34
N LEU A 117 -26.52 -1.88 -11.92
CA LEU A 117 -26.23 -2.14 -13.33
C LEU A 117 -26.26 -3.63 -13.67
N ALA A 118 -25.89 -4.50 -12.71
CA ALA A 118 -25.94 -5.94 -12.86
C ALA A 118 -27.37 -6.48 -13.07
N VAL A 119 -28.39 -5.78 -12.56
CA VAL A 119 -29.81 -6.15 -12.75
C VAL A 119 -30.28 -5.86 -14.18
N TYR A 120 -29.71 -4.84 -14.84
CA TYR A 120 -30.13 -4.44 -16.19
C TYR A 120 -29.37 -5.19 -17.30
N SER A 121 -28.04 -5.18 -17.28
CA SER A 121 -27.22 -5.96 -18.24
C SER A 121 -25.74 -5.95 -17.88
N ALA A 122 -25.06 -7.08 -18.10
CA ALA A 122 -23.62 -7.23 -17.93
C ALA A 122 -22.79 -6.23 -18.76
N SER A 123 -23.31 -5.76 -19.90
CA SER A 123 -22.63 -4.78 -20.75
C SER A 123 -22.42 -3.42 -20.06
N TYR A 124 -23.35 -3.00 -19.20
CA TYR A 124 -23.23 -1.72 -18.47
C TYR A 124 -22.20 -1.79 -17.34
N VAL A 125 -22.10 -2.94 -16.66
CA VAL A 125 -21.07 -3.20 -15.64
C VAL A 125 -19.68 -3.16 -16.27
N LEU A 126 -19.52 -3.72 -17.47
CA LEU A 126 -18.26 -3.67 -18.23
C LEU A 126 -17.85 -2.24 -18.57
N VAL A 127 -18.77 -1.40 -19.07
CA VAL A 127 -18.48 0.00 -19.40
C VAL A 127 -18.09 0.81 -18.16
N LEU A 128 -18.82 0.63 -17.04
CA LEU A 128 -18.49 1.29 -15.78
C LEU A 128 -17.09 0.86 -15.28
N GLY A 129 -16.76 -0.42 -15.40
CA GLY A 129 -15.44 -0.94 -15.05
C GLY A 129 -14.31 -0.34 -15.88
N ILE A 130 -14.51 -0.17 -17.20
CA ILE A 130 -13.53 0.48 -18.08
C ILE A 130 -13.35 1.97 -17.70
N TYR A 131 -14.47 2.67 -17.45
CA TYR A 131 -14.45 4.09 -17.05
C TYR A 131 -13.66 4.31 -15.76
N TYR A 132 -13.93 3.56 -14.69
CA TYR A 132 -13.21 3.73 -13.42
C TYR A 132 -11.75 3.33 -13.50
N LYS A 133 -11.40 2.33 -14.31
CA LYS A 133 -10.00 2.01 -14.60
C LYS A 133 -9.31 3.20 -15.26
N LEU A 134 -9.92 3.80 -16.29
CA LEU A 134 -9.37 4.97 -16.97
C LEU A 134 -9.23 6.17 -16.02
N GLN A 135 -10.26 6.43 -15.20
CA GLN A 135 -10.24 7.50 -14.20
C GLN A 135 -9.13 7.32 -13.16
N THR A 136 -8.77 6.09 -12.80
CA THR A 136 -7.69 5.82 -11.84
C THR A 136 -6.30 6.12 -12.43
N PHE A 137 -6.15 6.09 -13.75
CA PHE A 137 -4.90 6.44 -14.44
C PHE A 137 -4.71 7.94 -14.67
N ILE A 138 -5.79 8.73 -14.63
CA ILE A 138 -5.80 10.19 -14.82
C ILE A 138 -5.68 10.88 -13.46
#